data_AF-A0A918A5U8-F1
#
_entry.id   AF-A0A918A5U8-F1
#
_cell.length_a   1.000
_cell.length_b   1.000
_cell.length_c   1.000
_cell.angle_alpha   90.00
_cell.angle_beta   90.00
_cell.angle_gamma   90.00
#
_symmetry.space_group_name_H-M   'P 1'
#
loop_
_entity.id
_entity.type
_entity.pdbx_description
1 polymer ?
#
loop_
_entity_poly.entity_id
_entity_poly.type
_entity_poly.pdbx_seq_one_letter_code
_entity_poly.pdbx_strand_id
1 'polypeptide(L)'
;MLVITATAMLAVGSPAQAALDDPAVAKDLAAEVRQGEKVRAIIELERGQNLADVAKTAEAASSKTKVISKAGSDGFIVATVDKPTLAELRTDSRVKAIYKDEVSKPTLDVSTRLIGSDRANRMGWTGQGSTIAILDTGIDRDHPFFAGRIVAEACFSSSDPDPYYLGEVVCPNGQPSQIGAGAADAETAKCVVNGVNKCYHGSHVAGIAAGKKAGTAPSNGVAPGAGILPIQVSTRFNGTICEQQELPAPCILSFTSDQMRALQHVEEVRAGLNVVAINMSIGGGPRYQVHCDGAPLEAEILRLKSAGVATVISSGNDGHDNGIVRPACISAAVAVGATDDHDAPAAFSNRGPLIDLFAPGVAINSALTGNTFGVLNGTSMAAPHVAGALALLRQAYPDLTGDQLVEKLRTTGKSIAYASGDTTVTTKRIDLLAALPPVPTASPRPTGTPATTPAATPTPTPTPTRTHRPDERFDPQPVPDTCKRGKATKPLTAKQWATEMHRKKGSLSDKTLLCYLSLAQNGSKVFPELTNAGSLGKAYKVLAPKSKTAKALLDRELLAAWLNYTHGVHNGSTKIHGSITLAKAIGLAERRRTTNGTSAQLRKSAGYLYKHANK
;
A
#
# COMPACT_ATOMS: atom_id res chain seq x y z
N MET A 1 31.30 5.50 -92.83
CA MET A 1 32.58 5.13 -92.21
C MET A 1 32.24 4.48 -90.88
N LEU A 2 32.31 3.15 -90.74
CA LEU A 2 33.46 2.42 -90.15
C LEU A 2 33.80 3.01 -88.76
N VAL A 3 33.71 2.34 -87.61
CA VAL A 3 34.16 0.97 -87.26
C VAL A 3 33.41 0.44 -86.01
N ILE A 4 33.23 -0.89 -86.03
CA ILE A 4 32.73 -1.86 -85.02
C ILE A 4 33.73 -2.03 -83.85
N THR A 5 33.28 -2.21 -82.60
CA THR A 5 33.53 -3.37 -81.68
C THR A 5 33.15 -3.02 -80.22
N ALA A 6 32.09 -3.64 -79.66
CA ALA A 6 32.11 -4.80 -78.73
C ALA A 6 32.18 -4.35 -77.25
N THR A 7 31.39 -4.82 -76.26
CA THR A 7 30.68 -6.09 -76.07
C THR A 7 29.66 -5.97 -74.92
N ALA A 8 28.68 -6.87 -74.95
CA ALA A 8 27.94 -7.49 -73.83
C ALA A 8 26.62 -6.88 -73.33
N MET A 9 25.64 -7.78 -73.33
CA MET A 9 24.20 -7.67 -73.13
C MET A 9 23.78 -8.12 -71.72
N LEU A 10 22.55 -7.71 -71.35
CA LEU A 10 21.55 -8.40 -70.50
C LEU A 10 21.82 -8.52 -68.99
N ALA A 11 21.04 -7.77 -68.20
CA ALA A 11 19.95 -8.34 -67.39
C ALA A 11 19.01 -7.24 -66.86
N VAL A 12 17.71 -7.50 -66.95
CA VAL A 12 16.61 -6.69 -66.41
C VAL A 12 16.68 -6.70 -64.88
N GLY A 13 16.68 -5.52 -64.26
CA GLY A 13 16.49 -5.32 -62.83
C GLY A 13 15.29 -4.40 -62.58
N SER A 14 14.33 -4.92 -61.82
CA SER A 14 13.01 -4.41 -61.43
C SER A 14 12.89 -2.92 -61.04
N PRO A 15 11.67 -2.33 -61.09
CA PRO A 15 11.43 -0.96 -60.67
C PRO A 15 11.37 -0.90 -59.13
N ALA A 16 12.50 -0.68 -58.46
CA ALA A 16 12.51 -0.46 -57.02
C ALA A 16 13.83 0.20 -56.55
N GLN A 17 14.10 1.44 -56.95
CA GLN A 17 15.15 2.22 -56.29
C GLN A 17 14.85 3.74 -56.34
N ALA A 18 13.75 4.12 -55.69
CA ALA A 18 13.48 5.51 -55.31
C ALA A 18 12.65 5.50 -54.01
N ALA A 19 13.25 5.00 -52.94
CA ALA A 19 12.85 5.22 -51.56
C ALA A 19 14.14 5.22 -50.74
N LEU A 20 14.90 6.31 -50.87
CA LEU A 20 15.94 6.65 -49.91
C LEU A 20 15.22 7.44 -48.81
N ASP A 21 14.78 6.68 -47.80
CA ASP A 21 14.35 7.05 -46.45
C ASP A 21 13.83 8.48 -46.23
N ASP A 22 12.50 8.63 -46.26
CA ASP A 22 11.85 9.82 -45.71
C ASP A 22 12.30 10.03 -44.24
N PRO A 23 12.50 11.28 -43.79
CA PRO A 23 12.92 11.57 -42.42
C PRO A 23 11.92 11.00 -41.39
N ALA A 24 12.45 10.40 -40.32
CA ALA A 24 11.61 9.81 -39.29
C ALA A 24 10.88 10.91 -38.48
N VAL A 25 9.54 10.90 -38.48
CA VAL A 25 8.73 11.87 -37.72
C VAL A 25 8.05 11.20 -36.53
N ALA A 26 8.26 11.76 -35.34
CA ALA A 26 7.63 11.28 -34.11
C ALA A 26 6.09 11.35 -34.17
N LYS A 27 5.41 10.29 -33.70
CA LYS A 27 3.95 10.09 -33.89
C LYS A 27 3.10 11.12 -33.14
N ASP A 28 3.56 11.50 -31.96
CA ASP A 28 3.02 12.54 -31.06
C ASP A 28 3.10 13.93 -31.71
N LEU A 29 4.28 14.33 -32.20
CA LEU A 29 4.46 15.57 -32.94
C LEU A 29 3.56 15.62 -34.18
N ALA A 30 3.50 14.52 -34.94
CA ALA A 30 2.65 14.43 -36.11
C ALA A 30 1.15 14.54 -35.78
N ALA A 31 0.72 14.10 -34.60
CA ALA A 31 -0.67 14.16 -34.16
C ALA A 31 -1.07 15.60 -33.77
N GLU A 32 -0.25 16.29 -32.99
CA GLU A 32 -0.51 17.67 -32.55
C GLU A 32 -0.48 18.67 -33.72
N VAL A 33 0.50 18.55 -34.63
CA VAL A 33 0.55 19.36 -35.85
C VAL A 33 -0.69 19.13 -36.74
N ARG A 34 -1.22 17.90 -36.79
CA ARG A 34 -2.46 17.58 -37.53
C ARG A 34 -3.70 18.23 -36.92
N GLN A 35 -3.69 18.48 -35.61
CA GLN A 35 -4.76 19.18 -34.89
C GLN A 35 -4.67 20.71 -35.03
N GLY A 36 -3.68 21.22 -35.78
CA GLY A 36 -3.50 22.64 -36.06
C GLY A 36 -2.64 23.37 -35.03
N GLU A 37 -2.03 22.64 -34.10
CA GLU A 37 -1.17 23.21 -33.07
C GLU A 37 0.22 23.53 -33.62
N LYS A 38 0.84 24.56 -33.03
CA LYS A 38 2.26 24.87 -33.24
C LYS A 38 3.07 24.07 -32.24
N VAL A 39 3.91 23.16 -32.73
CA VAL A 39 4.69 22.27 -31.87
C VAL A 39 6.14 22.72 -31.88
N ARG A 40 6.75 22.85 -30.70
CA ARG A 40 8.19 23.07 -30.60
C ARG A 40 8.89 21.74 -30.92
N ALA A 41 9.85 21.74 -31.83
CA ALA A 41 10.43 20.54 -32.39
C ALA A 41 11.95 20.61 -32.50
N ILE A 42 12.58 19.44 -32.33
CA ILE A 42 13.98 19.17 -32.64
C ILE A 42 14.01 18.59 -34.06
N ILE A 43 14.76 19.21 -34.96
CA ILE A 43 14.98 18.76 -36.34
C ILE A 43 16.42 18.26 -36.40
N GLU A 44 16.60 16.95 -36.39
CA GLU A 44 17.90 16.27 -36.50
C GLU A 44 18.31 16.19 -37.98
N LEU A 45 19.55 16.56 -38.30
CA LEU A 45 20.07 16.57 -39.67
C LEU A 45 20.99 15.36 -39.91
N GLU A 46 21.15 15.00 -41.18
CA GLU A 46 22.20 14.08 -41.61
C GLU A 46 23.60 14.62 -41.29
N ARG A 47 24.55 13.71 -41.05
CA ARG A 47 25.90 14.10 -40.61
C ARG A 47 26.60 14.95 -41.67
N GLY A 48 27.11 16.12 -41.28
CA GLY A 48 27.85 17.03 -42.15
C GLY A 48 26.99 18.04 -42.92
N GLN A 49 25.66 18.04 -42.72
CA GLN A 49 24.76 19.02 -43.33
C GLN A 49 24.87 20.41 -42.70
N ASN A 50 24.57 21.44 -43.50
CA ASN A 50 24.60 22.83 -43.04
C ASN A 50 23.31 23.22 -42.31
N LEU A 51 23.41 23.42 -41.00
CA LEU A 51 22.32 23.84 -40.12
C LEU A 51 21.63 25.13 -40.58
N ALA A 52 22.37 26.07 -41.17
CA ALA A 52 21.82 27.35 -41.60
C ALA A 52 20.87 27.21 -42.81
N ASP A 53 21.12 26.24 -43.69
CA ASP A 53 20.32 26.07 -44.91
C ASP A 53 19.01 25.32 -44.63
N VAL A 54 19.03 24.33 -43.74
CA VAL A 54 17.82 23.67 -43.25
C VAL A 54 16.98 24.64 -42.40
N ALA A 55 17.61 25.49 -41.58
CA ALA A 55 16.91 26.53 -40.83
C ALA A 55 16.18 27.53 -41.74
N LYS A 56 16.81 27.99 -42.83
CA LYS A 56 16.15 28.85 -43.83
C LYS A 56 14.98 28.14 -44.50
N THR A 57 15.13 26.85 -44.80
CA THR A 57 14.09 26.02 -45.41
C THR A 57 12.87 25.93 -44.49
N ALA A 58 13.10 25.65 -43.19
CA ALA A 58 12.04 25.63 -42.19
C ALA A 58 11.32 26.99 -42.06
N GLU A 59 12.05 28.11 -42.01
CA GLU A 59 11.45 29.45 -41.89
C GLU A 59 10.71 29.91 -43.16
N ALA A 60 11.15 29.46 -44.34
CA ALA A 60 10.47 29.75 -45.60
C ALA A 60 9.16 28.96 -45.77
N ALA A 61 9.06 27.77 -45.17
CA ALA A 61 7.89 26.90 -45.29
C ALA A 61 6.63 27.49 -44.63
N SER A 62 6.79 28.34 -43.60
CA SER A 62 5.66 29.00 -42.94
C SER A 62 6.07 30.28 -42.22
N SER A 63 5.29 31.34 -42.39
CA SER A 63 5.43 32.59 -41.60
C SER A 63 5.17 32.39 -40.09
N LYS A 64 4.62 31.23 -39.71
CA LYS A 64 4.36 30.84 -38.33
C LYS A 64 5.51 30.05 -37.70
N THR A 65 6.49 29.63 -38.49
CA THR A 65 7.70 28.94 -38.05
C THR A 65 8.77 29.92 -37.65
N LYS A 66 9.41 29.61 -36.53
CA LYS A 66 10.52 30.38 -35.98
C LYS A 66 11.60 29.40 -35.58
N VAL A 67 12.81 29.56 -36.12
CA VAL A 67 13.96 28.81 -35.64
C VAL A 67 14.44 29.48 -34.35
N ILE A 68 14.46 28.71 -33.27
CA ILE A 68 14.65 29.20 -31.90
C ILE A 68 16.12 29.12 -31.50
N SER A 69 16.84 28.07 -31.93
CA SER A 69 18.28 27.91 -31.70
C SER A 69 18.97 27.35 -32.94
N LYS A 70 20.15 27.90 -33.24
CA LYS A 70 21.08 27.45 -34.29
C LYS A 70 22.41 26.92 -33.71
N ALA A 71 22.45 26.62 -32.42
CA ALA A 71 23.70 26.46 -31.68
C ALA A 71 24.44 25.14 -31.96
N GLY A 72 25.64 25.27 -32.53
CA GLY A 72 26.90 24.61 -32.12
C GLY A 72 26.97 23.07 -32.08
N SER A 73 27.83 22.51 -32.93
CA SER A 73 28.38 21.13 -32.94
C SER A 73 27.47 19.90 -33.03
N ASP A 74 26.17 19.97 -32.75
CA ASP A 74 25.40 18.74 -32.41
C ASP A 74 24.43 18.22 -33.48
N GLY A 75 24.44 18.77 -34.71
CA GLY A 75 23.73 18.15 -35.85
C GLY A 75 22.20 18.27 -35.84
N PHE A 76 21.61 19.19 -35.07
CA PHE A 76 20.17 19.47 -35.07
C PHE A 76 19.86 20.98 -34.94
N ILE A 77 18.66 21.40 -35.33
CA ILE A 77 18.10 22.73 -35.07
C ILE A 77 16.81 22.62 -34.25
N VAL A 78 16.45 23.69 -33.54
CA VAL A 78 15.19 23.76 -32.80
C VAL A 78 14.28 24.80 -33.43
N ALA A 79 13.06 24.43 -33.79
CA ALA A 79 12.09 25.32 -34.42
C ALA A 79 10.67 25.08 -33.92
N THR A 80 9.81 26.08 -34.07
CA THR A 80 8.36 25.85 -34.02
C THR A 80 7.88 25.32 -35.37
N VAL A 81 7.31 24.13 -35.40
CA VAL A 81 6.86 23.43 -36.59
C VAL A 81 5.33 23.40 -36.62
N ASP A 82 4.77 23.83 -37.74
CA ASP A 82 3.35 23.73 -38.07
C ASP A 82 3.14 22.82 -39.30
N LYS A 83 1.89 22.68 -39.76
CA LYS A 83 1.54 21.72 -40.81
C LYS A 83 2.30 21.94 -42.14
N PRO A 84 2.43 23.17 -42.68
CA PRO A 84 3.26 23.42 -43.86
C PRO A 84 4.74 23.10 -43.64
N THR A 85 5.28 23.49 -42.49
CA THR A 85 6.70 23.27 -42.16
C THR A 85 7.03 21.80 -41.99
N LEU A 86 6.12 21.02 -41.37
CA LEU A 86 6.29 19.58 -41.23
C LEU A 86 6.21 18.86 -42.59
N ALA A 87 5.40 19.36 -43.51
CA ALA A 87 5.32 18.79 -44.86
C ALA A 87 6.61 19.02 -45.65
N GLU A 88 7.18 20.22 -45.56
CA GLU A 88 8.44 20.56 -46.22
C GLU A 88 9.61 19.73 -45.67
N LEU A 89 9.77 19.71 -44.34
CA LEU A 89 10.88 19.01 -43.68
C LEU A 89 10.81 17.48 -43.81
N ARG A 90 9.63 16.90 -44.08
CA ARG A 90 9.46 15.47 -44.37
C ARG A 90 9.98 15.04 -45.74
N THR A 91 10.30 15.98 -46.60
CA THR A 91 10.85 15.70 -47.93
C THR A 91 12.27 16.22 -48.11
N ASP A 92 12.81 16.85 -47.06
CA ASP A 92 14.15 17.38 -47.06
C ASP A 92 15.17 16.28 -46.74
N SER A 93 15.87 15.81 -47.77
CA SER A 93 16.93 14.78 -47.66
C SER A 93 18.08 15.13 -46.70
N ARG A 94 18.17 16.37 -46.22
CA ARG A 94 19.14 16.80 -45.21
C ARG A 94 18.66 16.54 -43.78
N VAL A 95 17.37 16.30 -43.59
CA VAL A 95 16.73 16.01 -42.30
C VAL A 95 16.73 14.51 -42.10
N LYS A 96 17.23 14.07 -40.95
CA LYS A 96 17.24 12.67 -40.53
C LYS A 96 15.98 12.33 -39.73
N ALA A 97 15.59 13.19 -38.80
CA ALA A 97 14.43 12.97 -37.95
C ALA A 97 13.85 14.26 -37.37
N ILE A 98 12.57 14.22 -36.97
CA ILE A 98 11.85 15.34 -36.35
C ILE A 98 11.14 14.85 -35.09
N TYR A 99 11.54 15.41 -33.94
CA TYR A 99 11.02 15.08 -32.61
C TYR A 99 10.34 16.29 -31.97
N LYS A 100 9.44 16.03 -31.02
CA LYS A 100 8.90 17.08 -30.15
C LYS A 100 9.98 17.55 -29.16
N ASP A 101 10.09 18.87 -28.97
CA ASP A 101 10.97 19.49 -27.97
C ASP A 101 10.15 19.80 -26.72
N GLU A 102 10.20 18.88 -25.75
CA GLU A 102 9.36 18.89 -24.56
C GLU A 102 9.98 19.63 -23.38
N VAL A 103 9.15 20.36 -22.63
CA VAL A 103 9.56 20.95 -21.35
C VAL A 103 9.48 19.89 -20.27
N SER A 104 10.63 19.38 -19.85
CA SER A 104 10.74 18.44 -18.74
C SER A 104 10.82 19.18 -17.39
N LYS A 105 10.13 18.67 -16.36
CA LYS A 105 10.43 19.02 -14.96
C LYS A 105 11.75 18.34 -14.57
N PRO A 106 12.57 18.90 -13.66
CA PRO A 106 13.69 18.16 -13.08
C PRO A 106 13.13 16.90 -12.40
N THR A 107 13.39 15.75 -12.98
CA THR A 107 13.13 14.44 -12.39
C THR A 107 14.46 13.72 -12.45
N LEU A 108 15.05 13.47 -11.29
CA LEU A 108 16.38 12.91 -11.19
C LEU A 108 16.19 11.48 -10.71
N ASP A 109 16.49 10.52 -11.60
CA ASP A 109 16.64 9.07 -11.34
C ASP A 109 17.81 8.79 -10.36
N VAL A 110 17.96 9.60 -9.31
CA VAL A 110 19.12 9.61 -8.42
C VAL A 110 18.90 8.70 -7.23
N SER A 111 17.67 8.42 -6.82
CA SER A 111 17.42 7.66 -5.58
C SER A 111 18.10 6.28 -5.56
N THR A 112 17.97 5.50 -6.63
CA THR A 112 18.60 4.17 -6.76
C THR A 112 20.12 4.25 -6.86
N ARG A 113 20.65 5.30 -7.50
CA ARG A 113 22.10 5.57 -7.56
C ARG A 113 22.67 6.04 -6.22
N LEU A 114 21.92 6.87 -5.50
CA LEU A 114 22.29 7.46 -4.22
C LEU A 114 22.44 6.39 -3.13
N ILE A 115 21.51 5.43 -3.10
CA ILE A 115 21.60 4.28 -2.19
C ILE A 115 22.42 3.12 -2.77
N GLY A 116 22.84 3.20 -4.04
CA GLY A 116 23.66 2.20 -4.71
C GLY A 116 22.96 0.92 -5.14
N SER A 117 21.62 0.89 -5.20
CA SER A 117 20.86 -0.28 -5.65
C SER A 117 21.09 -0.60 -7.12
N ASP A 118 21.29 0.41 -7.97
CA ASP A 118 21.57 0.24 -9.39
C ASP A 118 22.86 -0.56 -9.62
N ARG A 119 23.91 -0.26 -8.84
CA ARG A 119 25.20 -0.96 -8.84
C ARG A 119 25.06 -2.35 -8.23
N ALA A 120 24.34 -2.49 -7.12
CA ALA A 120 24.04 -3.79 -6.53
C ALA A 120 23.34 -4.74 -7.52
N ASN A 121 22.35 -4.23 -8.27
CA ASN A 121 21.65 -5.00 -9.31
C ASN A 121 22.60 -5.42 -10.43
N ARG A 122 23.50 -4.54 -10.88
CA ARG A 122 24.53 -4.90 -11.89
C ARG A 122 25.51 -5.96 -11.38
N MET A 123 25.74 -6.04 -10.07
CA MET A 123 26.52 -7.10 -9.46
C MET A 123 25.75 -8.42 -9.34
N GLY A 124 24.43 -8.44 -9.54
CA GLY A 124 23.59 -9.65 -9.43
C GLY A 124 22.76 -9.74 -8.15
N TRP A 125 22.89 -8.76 -7.25
CA TRP A 125 21.98 -8.60 -6.12
C TRP A 125 20.69 -7.95 -6.60
N THR A 126 19.67 -8.78 -6.83
CA THR A 126 18.36 -8.36 -7.37
C THR A 126 17.21 -8.63 -6.40
N GLY A 127 17.45 -9.32 -5.30
CA GLY A 127 16.42 -9.78 -4.37
C GLY A 127 15.75 -11.09 -4.81
N GLN A 128 16.37 -11.78 -5.77
CA GLN A 128 15.88 -13.06 -6.28
C GLN A 128 15.67 -14.08 -5.16
N GLY A 129 14.54 -14.79 -5.24
CA GLY A 129 14.14 -15.80 -4.27
C GLY A 129 13.41 -15.25 -3.05
N SER A 130 13.33 -13.93 -2.87
CA SER A 130 12.58 -13.28 -1.78
C SER A 130 11.30 -12.62 -2.29
N THR A 131 10.34 -12.37 -1.40
CA THR A 131 9.10 -11.62 -1.68
C THR A 131 8.96 -10.42 -0.74
N ILE A 132 8.45 -9.30 -1.27
CA ILE A 132 8.10 -8.11 -0.51
C ILE A 132 6.58 -7.94 -0.53
N ALA A 133 5.96 -7.84 0.65
CA ALA A 133 4.54 -7.52 0.76
C ALA A 133 4.35 -5.99 0.74
N ILE A 134 3.41 -5.50 -0.07
CA ILE A 134 3.08 -4.07 -0.21
C ILE A 134 1.65 -3.88 0.29
N LEU A 135 1.48 -3.36 1.51
CA LEU A 135 0.17 -3.06 2.09
C LEU A 135 -0.17 -1.62 1.76
N ASP A 136 -1.02 -1.42 0.74
CA ASP A 136 -1.28 -0.09 0.18
C ASP A 136 -2.64 -0.05 -0.55
N THR A 137 -2.79 0.83 -1.52
CA THR A 137 -3.96 1.04 -2.38
C THR A 137 -4.02 0.04 -3.55
N GLY A 138 -3.42 -1.14 -3.41
CA GLY A 138 -3.34 -2.12 -4.50
C GLY A 138 -2.23 -1.85 -5.51
N ILE A 139 -2.32 -2.46 -6.69
CA ILE A 139 -1.33 -2.39 -7.76
C ILE A 139 -2.01 -2.40 -9.13
N ASP A 140 -1.43 -1.67 -10.08
CA ASP A 140 -1.69 -1.81 -11.52
C ASP A 140 -1.04 -3.13 -11.96
N ARG A 141 -1.85 -4.15 -12.21
CA ARG A 141 -1.38 -5.55 -12.30
C ARG A 141 -0.72 -5.87 -13.63
N ASP A 142 -1.14 -5.21 -14.69
CA ASP A 142 -0.64 -5.37 -16.05
C ASP A 142 0.44 -4.35 -16.41
N HIS A 143 0.76 -3.41 -15.50
CA HIS A 143 1.93 -2.56 -15.61
C HIS A 143 3.20 -3.35 -15.98
N PRO A 144 3.87 -3.05 -17.13
CA PRO A 144 5.06 -3.78 -17.57
C PRO A 144 6.18 -3.87 -16.53
N PHE A 145 6.23 -2.89 -15.61
CA PHE A 145 7.18 -2.83 -14.50
C PHE A 145 7.02 -3.96 -13.47
N PHE A 146 5.86 -4.62 -13.41
CA PHE A 146 5.56 -5.74 -12.50
C PHE A 146 5.39 -7.07 -13.23
N ALA A 147 5.61 -7.11 -14.55
CA ALA A 147 5.40 -8.30 -15.36
C ALA A 147 6.14 -9.53 -14.79
N GLY A 148 5.37 -10.57 -14.45
CA GLY A 148 5.89 -11.82 -13.88
C GLY A 148 6.45 -11.72 -12.46
N ARG A 149 6.16 -10.63 -11.72
CA ARG A 149 6.64 -10.42 -10.35
C ARG A 149 5.56 -10.56 -9.27
N ILE A 150 4.29 -10.40 -9.61
CA ILE A 150 3.18 -10.57 -8.66
C ILE A 150 3.03 -12.06 -8.33
N VAL A 151 3.28 -12.44 -7.07
CA VAL A 151 3.30 -13.85 -6.64
C VAL A 151 2.01 -14.32 -5.97
N ALA A 152 1.28 -13.38 -5.36
CA ALA A 152 -0.04 -13.57 -4.77
C ALA A 152 -0.65 -12.19 -4.53
N GLU A 153 -1.96 -12.12 -4.29
CA GLU A 153 -2.68 -10.87 -4.10
C GLU A 153 -3.76 -11.03 -3.02
N ALA A 154 -4.02 -9.95 -2.29
CA ALA A 154 -5.14 -9.89 -1.35
C ALA A 154 -5.73 -8.46 -1.27
N CYS A 155 -6.94 -8.36 -0.73
CA CYS A 155 -7.59 -7.10 -0.40
C CYS A 155 -8.40 -7.24 0.88
N PHE A 156 -8.33 -6.20 1.71
CA PHE A 156 -9.10 -5.99 2.93
C PHE A 156 -9.56 -4.53 2.94
N SER A 157 -10.85 -4.29 2.73
CA SER A 157 -11.41 -2.96 2.60
C SER A 157 -12.76 -2.92 3.30
N SER A 158 -12.83 -2.29 4.46
CA SER A 158 -14.05 -2.23 5.26
C SER A 158 -14.85 -0.95 4.98
N SER A 159 -16.17 -1.01 5.19
CA SER A 159 -17.03 0.16 5.34
C SER A 159 -17.96 -0.07 6.52
N ASP A 160 -18.33 1.01 7.22
CA ASP A 160 -19.31 0.98 8.30
C ASP A 160 -20.62 1.66 7.86
N PRO A 161 -21.80 1.20 8.32
CA PRO A 161 -23.06 1.90 8.07
C PRO A 161 -23.20 3.25 8.81
N ASP A 162 -22.36 3.56 9.81
CA ASP A 162 -22.30 4.88 10.42
C ASP A 162 -21.91 5.93 9.37
N PRO A 163 -22.72 6.98 9.15
CA PRO A 163 -22.43 8.02 8.16
C PRO A 163 -21.04 8.65 8.27
N TYR A 164 -20.45 8.68 9.46
CA TYR A 164 -19.11 9.22 9.67
C TYR A 164 -18.01 8.29 9.12
N TYR A 165 -18.20 6.97 9.21
CA TYR A 165 -17.28 5.93 8.72
C TYR A 165 -17.76 5.26 7.43
N LEU A 166 -18.79 5.82 6.80
CA LEU A 166 -19.36 5.31 5.56
C LEU A 166 -18.37 5.52 4.42
N GLY A 167 -17.91 4.42 3.85
CA GLY A 167 -17.03 4.39 2.71
C GLY A 167 -17.51 3.41 1.66
N GLU A 168 -16.71 3.26 0.61
CA GLU A 168 -16.90 2.28 -0.44
C GLU A 168 -15.76 1.29 -0.40
N VAL A 169 -16.15 0.02 -0.31
CA VAL A 169 -15.26 -1.14 -0.33
C VAL A 169 -14.63 -1.25 -1.72
N VAL A 170 -13.31 -1.06 -1.80
CA VAL A 170 -12.57 -1.05 -3.06
C VAL A 170 -12.04 -2.42 -3.49
N CYS A 171 -12.28 -3.49 -2.72
CA CYS A 171 -11.96 -4.84 -3.19
C CYS A 171 -12.74 -5.13 -4.49
N PRO A 172 -12.08 -5.69 -5.52
CA PRO A 172 -12.69 -5.86 -6.85
C PRO A 172 -13.98 -6.69 -6.85
N ASN A 173 -14.10 -7.68 -5.97
CA ASN A 173 -15.31 -8.51 -5.81
C ASN A 173 -16.50 -7.83 -5.10
N GLY A 174 -16.35 -6.59 -4.59
CA GLY A 174 -17.44 -5.93 -3.83
C GLY A 174 -17.59 -6.35 -2.39
N GLN A 175 -16.75 -7.26 -1.89
CA GLN A 175 -16.79 -7.73 -0.52
C GLN A 175 -15.68 -7.11 0.31
N PRO A 176 -15.82 -7.06 1.65
CA PRO A 176 -14.79 -6.46 2.51
C PRO A 176 -13.43 -7.17 2.47
N SER A 177 -13.38 -8.37 1.88
CA SER A 177 -12.14 -9.07 1.62
C SER A 177 -12.16 -9.84 0.30
N GLN A 178 -10.98 -10.00 -0.28
CA GLN A 178 -10.72 -10.85 -1.44
C GLN A 178 -9.30 -11.40 -1.34
N ILE A 179 -9.10 -12.69 -1.65
CA ILE A 179 -7.78 -13.31 -1.72
C ILE A 179 -7.67 -14.03 -3.06
N GLY A 180 -6.49 -13.96 -3.68
CA GLY A 180 -6.20 -14.58 -4.97
C GLY A 180 -6.04 -13.57 -6.10
N ALA A 181 -5.76 -14.06 -7.30
CA ALA A 181 -5.45 -13.22 -8.45
C ALA A 181 -6.53 -12.14 -8.69
N GLY A 182 -6.08 -10.91 -8.91
CA GLY A 182 -6.96 -9.76 -9.09
C GLY A 182 -7.53 -9.18 -7.81
N ALA A 183 -7.16 -9.67 -6.62
CA ALA A 183 -7.64 -9.09 -5.37
C ALA A 183 -7.08 -7.67 -5.15
N ALA A 184 -5.85 -7.40 -5.56
CA ALA A 184 -5.19 -6.13 -5.32
C ALA A 184 -5.27 -5.17 -6.52
N ASP A 185 -6.17 -5.42 -7.47
CA ASP A 185 -6.29 -4.63 -8.69
C ASP A 185 -6.68 -3.17 -8.40
N ALA A 186 -5.77 -2.23 -8.72
CA ALA A 186 -5.95 -0.80 -8.51
C ALA A 186 -6.69 -0.10 -9.67
N GLU A 187 -7.00 -0.80 -10.76
CA GLU A 187 -7.61 -0.20 -11.96
C GLU A 187 -9.14 -0.39 -12.03
N THR A 188 -9.74 -0.87 -10.95
CA THR A 188 -11.19 -1.02 -10.90
C THR A 188 -11.93 0.32 -10.90
N ALA A 189 -13.17 0.30 -11.38
CA ALA A 189 -14.04 1.48 -11.39
C ALA A 189 -14.23 2.13 -10.00
N LYS A 190 -14.02 1.37 -8.90
CA LYS A 190 -14.11 1.88 -7.53
C LYS A 190 -12.92 2.74 -7.13
N CYS A 191 -11.77 2.48 -7.74
CA CYS A 191 -10.57 3.27 -7.60
C CYS A 191 -10.59 4.55 -8.44
N VAL A 192 -11.49 4.65 -9.43
CA VAL A 192 -11.59 5.81 -10.32
C VAL A 192 -12.67 6.79 -9.84
N VAL A 193 -12.29 8.06 -9.73
CA VAL A 193 -13.17 9.18 -9.38
C VAL A 193 -13.01 10.27 -10.44
N ASN A 194 -14.10 10.62 -11.14
CA ASN A 194 -14.09 11.66 -12.18
C ASN A 194 -12.98 11.47 -13.23
N GLY A 195 -12.74 10.21 -13.64
CA GLY A 195 -11.70 9.85 -14.60
C GLY A 195 -10.26 9.82 -14.04
N VAL A 196 -10.08 10.10 -12.74
CA VAL A 196 -8.77 10.06 -12.07
C VAL A 196 -8.71 8.85 -11.15
N ASN A 197 -7.71 7.99 -11.34
CA ASN A 197 -7.46 6.88 -10.43
C ASN A 197 -6.93 7.42 -9.09
N LYS A 198 -7.50 6.98 -7.97
CA LYS A 198 -7.12 7.35 -6.60
C LYS A 198 -6.31 6.26 -5.87
N CYS A 199 -6.21 5.07 -6.46
CA CYS A 199 -5.48 3.91 -5.95
C CYS A 199 -4.08 3.76 -6.59
N TYR A 200 -3.48 4.86 -7.05
CA TYR A 200 -2.18 4.82 -7.74
C TYR A 200 -0.98 4.64 -6.81
N HIS A 201 -1.15 4.91 -5.52
CA HIS A 201 -0.05 5.02 -4.56
C HIS A 201 0.68 3.68 -4.37
N GLY A 202 -0.05 2.56 -4.35
CA GLY A 202 0.52 1.24 -4.15
C GLY A 202 1.35 0.76 -5.33
N SER A 203 0.95 1.08 -6.56
CA SER A 203 1.80 0.89 -7.76
C SER A 203 3.11 1.65 -7.64
N HIS A 204 3.08 2.90 -7.18
CA HIS A 204 4.28 3.71 -7.05
C HIS A 204 5.26 3.11 -6.03
N VAL A 205 4.74 2.74 -4.87
CA VAL A 205 5.48 2.10 -3.77
C VAL A 205 6.04 0.73 -4.20
N ALA A 206 5.24 -0.12 -4.84
CA ALA A 206 5.68 -1.42 -5.35
C ALA A 206 6.79 -1.27 -6.40
N GLY A 207 6.67 -0.25 -7.28
CA GLY A 207 7.68 0.07 -8.28
C GLY A 207 9.03 0.45 -7.67
N ILE A 208 9.03 1.24 -6.59
CA ILE A 208 10.26 1.59 -5.87
C ILE A 208 10.88 0.35 -5.26
N ALA A 209 10.09 -0.51 -4.61
CA ALA A 209 10.59 -1.69 -3.92
C ALA A 209 11.17 -2.73 -4.88
N ALA A 210 10.44 -3.08 -5.96
CA ALA A 210 10.73 -4.26 -6.76
C ALA A 210 10.39 -4.16 -8.25
N GLY A 211 10.13 -2.95 -8.77
CA GLY A 211 9.86 -2.78 -10.19
C GLY A 211 11.05 -3.20 -11.07
N LYS A 212 10.79 -3.93 -12.14
CA LYS A 212 11.81 -4.36 -13.10
C LYS A 212 11.69 -3.55 -14.37
N LYS A 213 12.75 -2.83 -14.73
CA LYS A 213 12.80 -1.96 -15.91
C LYS A 213 12.25 -2.69 -17.15
N ALA A 214 11.14 -2.15 -17.65
CA ALA A 214 10.45 -2.57 -18.85
C ALA A 214 9.82 -1.32 -19.49
N GLY A 215 9.69 -1.30 -20.82
CA GLY A 215 9.14 -0.15 -21.54
C GLY A 215 9.89 1.15 -21.27
N THR A 216 9.16 2.22 -20.96
CA THR A 216 9.68 3.58 -20.71
C THR A 216 10.16 3.81 -19.27
N ALA A 217 10.24 2.76 -18.43
CA ALA A 217 10.70 2.89 -17.06
C ALA A 217 12.09 3.55 -16.98
N PRO A 218 12.29 4.56 -16.12
CA PRO A 218 13.58 5.25 -16.01
C PRO A 218 14.68 4.29 -15.54
N SER A 219 14.40 3.52 -14.50
CA SER A 219 15.32 2.58 -13.85
C SER A 219 14.57 1.41 -13.22
N ASN A 220 15.31 0.42 -12.70
CA ASN A 220 14.74 -0.60 -11.82
C ASN A 220 14.34 0.03 -10.47
N GLY A 221 13.38 -0.57 -9.79
CA GLY A 221 13.27 -0.45 -8.34
C GLY A 221 14.48 -1.06 -7.63
N VAL A 222 14.47 -1.04 -6.30
CA VAL A 222 15.63 -1.49 -5.50
C VAL A 222 15.92 -2.98 -5.68
N ALA A 223 14.89 -3.83 -5.66
CA ALA A 223 15.00 -5.28 -5.77
C ALA A 223 14.20 -5.83 -6.98
N PRO A 224 14.65 -5.60 -8.22
CA PRO A 224 13.91 -5.98 -9.44
C PRO A 224 13.74 -7.49 -9.65
N GLY A 225 14.42 -8.30 -8.85
CA GLY A 225 14.34 -9.75 -8.81
C GLY A 225 13.48 -10.30 -7.66
N ALA A 226 12.90 -9.45 -6.79
CA ALA A 226 12.04 -9.85 -5.67
C ALA A 226 10.56 -9.98 -6.06
N GLY A 227 9.87 -10.98 -5.53
CA GLY A 227 8.44 -11.19 -5.73
C GLY A 227 7.64 -10.08 -5.05
N ILE A 228 6.46 -9.78 -5.57
CA ILE A 228 5.58 -8.72 -5.03
C ILE A 228 4.30 -9.38 -4.55
N LEU A 229 3.98 -9.18 -3.28
CA LEU A 229 2.69 -9.51 -2.68
C LEU A 229 1.92 -8.19 -2.43
N PRO A 230 1.23 -7.64 -3.43
CA PRO A 230 0.35 -6.50 -3.23
C PRO A 230 -0.86 -6.88 -2.37
N ILE A 231 -1.14 -6.08 -1.35
CA ILE A 231 -2.33 -6.21 -0.50
C ILE A 231 -3.03 -4.86 -0.45
N GLN A 232 -4.23 -4.78 -1.04
CA GLN A 232 -5.04 -3.57 -0.98
C GLN A 232 -5.72 -3.44 0.39
N VAL A 233 -5.41 -2.39 1.15
CA VAL A 233 -5.91 -2.19 2.53
C VAL A 233 -6.76 -0.93 2.71
N SER A 234 -7.05 -0.25 1.60
CA SER A 234 -7.72 1.05 1.63
C SER A 234 -9.23 0.94 1.43
N THR A 235 -9.94 2.03 1.74
CA THR A 235 -11.36 2.26 1.54
C THR A 235 -11.52 3.66 0.97
N ARG A 236 -12.48 3.83 0.05
CA ARG A 236 -12.80 5.15 -0.52
C ARG A 236 -13.83 5.84 0.34
N PHE A 237 -13.53 7.05 0.81
CA PHE A 237 -14.45 7.85 1.60
C PHE A 237 -14.87 9.11 0.83
N ASN A 238 -16.13 9.51 0.97
CA ASN A 238 -16.70 10.66 0.27
C ASN A 238 -17.17 11.77 1.22
N GLY A 239 -16.91 11.64 2.52
CA GLY A 239 -17.56 12.46 3.56
C GLY A 239 -16.62 13.01 4.63
N THR A 240 -17.18 13.25 5.83
CA THR A 240 -16.56 13.99 6.95
C THR A 240 -15.19 13.46 7.37
N ILE A 241 -14.92 12.16 7.19
CA ILE A 241 -13.61 11.60 7.51
C ILE A 241 -12.49 12.16 6.63
N CYS A 242 -12.76 12.47 5.35
CA CYS A 242 -11.76 13.11 4.49
C CYS A 242 -11.45 14.53 4.98
N GLU A 243 -12.49 15.30 5.31
CA GLU A 243 -12.36 16.66 5.82
C GLU A 243 -11.57 16.72 7.14
N GLN A 244 -11.80 15.77 8.05
CA GLN A 244 -11.06 15.69 9.31
C GLN A 244 -9.61 15.23 9.16
N GLN A 245 -9.27 14.61 8.03
CA GLN A 245 -7.88 14.34 7.67
C GLN A 245 -7.29 15.45 6.79
N GLU A 246 -8.00 16.57 6.61
CA GLU A 246 -7.62 17.68 5.75
C GLU A 246 -7.37 17.25 4.29
N LEU A 247 -8.09 16.21 3.85
CA LEU A 247 -8.02 15.67 2.50
C LEU A 247 -9.25 16.07 1.67
N PRO A 248 -9.08 16.36 0.38
CA PRO A 248 -10.21 16.59 -0.51
C PRO A 248 -11.02 15.30 -0.65
N ALA A 249 -12.34 15.41 -0.48
CA ALA A 249 -13.25 14.30 -0.78
C ALA A 249 -13.43 14.15 -2.31
N PRO A 250 -13.46 12.91 -2.83
CA PRO A 250 -13.26 11.67 -2.10
C PRO A 250 -11.78 11.35 -1.88
N CYS A 251 -11.49 10.74 -0.73
CA CYS A 251 -10.15 10.35 -0.30
C CYS A 251 -10.03 8.83 -0.15
N ILE A 252 -8.80 8.32 -0.24
CA ILE A 252 -8.49 6.90 -0.03
C ILE A 252 -7.72 6.80 1.28
N LEU A 253 -8.32 6.16 2.29
CA LEU A 253 -7.74 5.97 3.61
C LEU A 253 -7.83 4.49 3.98
N SER A 254 -7.21 4.08 5.07
CA SER A 254 -7.23 2.67 5.50
C SER A 254 -7.63 2.57 6.96
N PHE A 255 -8.48 1.60 7.28
CA PHE A 255 -8.75 1.24 8.66
C PHE A 255 -7.60 0.43 9.25
N THR A 256 -7.28 0.68 10.51
CA THR A 256 -6.31 -0.13 11.26
C THR A 256 -6.72 -1.61 11.31
N SER A 257 -8.02 -1.92 11.35
CA SER A 257 -8.52 -3.31 11.30
C SER A 257 -8.21 -4.01 9.98
N ASP A 258 -8.24 -3.30 8.85
CA ASP A 258 -7.86 -3.86 7.54
C ASP A 258 -6.34 -4.05 7.43
N GLN A 259 -5.56 -3.14 8.01
CA GLN A 259 -4.11 -3.32 8.17
C GLN A 259 -3.78 -4.54 9.02
N MET A 260 -4.49 -4.77 10.14
CA MET A 260 -4.31 -5.98 10.97
C MET A 260 -4.60 -7.25 10.17
N ARG A 261 -5.72 -7.31 9.43
CA ARG A 261 -6.06 -8.46 8.59
C ARG A 261 -5.01 -8.72 7.52
N ALA A 262 -4.47 -7.67 6.92
CA ALA A 262 -3.39 -7.78 5.96
C ALA A 262 -2.11 -8.35 6.59
N LEU A 263 -1.69 -7.87 7.76
CA LEU A 263 -0.53 -8.40 8.48
C LEU A 263 -0.75 -9.86 8.92
N GLN A 264 -1.96 -10.21 9.35
CA GLN A 264 -2.34 -11.59 9.67
C GLN A 264 -2.21 -12.49 8.44
N HIS A 265 -2.75 -12.05 7.30
CA HIS A 265 -2.63 -12.76 6.03
C HIS A 265 -1.17 -12.92 5.58
N VAL A 266 -0.34 -11.88 5.69
CA VAL A 266 1.08 -11.98 5.35
C VAL A 266 1.74 -13.10 6.15
N GLU A 267 1.48 -13.22 7.45
CA GLU A 267 2.09 -14.33 8.17
C GLU A 267 1.54 -15.71 7.72
N GLU A 268 0.25 -15.82 7.40
CA GLU A 268 -0.27 -17.11 6.92
C GLU A 268 0.49 -17.58 5.67
N VAL A 269 0.87 -16.65 4.79
CA VAL A 269 1.50 -16.98 3.50
C VAL A 269 3.03 -16.81 3.47
N ARG A 270 3.64 -16.15 4.46
CA ARG A 270 5.06 -15.72 4.39
C ARG A 270 6.03 -16.86 4.12
N ALA A 271 5.78 -18.04 4.69
CA ALA A 271 6.69 -19.18 4.57
C ALA A 271 6.64 -19.77 3.17
N GLY A 272 5.44 -19.89 2.57
CA GLY A 272 5.27 -20.40 1.21
C GLY A 272 5.74 -19.42 0.14
N LEU A 273 5.69 -18.12 0.42
CA LEU A 273 6.09 -17.07 -0.52
C LEU A 273 7.50 -16.51 -0.26
N ASN A 274 8.20 -16.97 0.79
CA ASN A 274 9.44 -16.38 1.29
C ASN A 274 9.38 -14.85 1.45
N VAL A 275 8.36 -14.35 2.17
CA VAL A 275 8.22 -12.92 2.45
C VAL A 275 9.30 -12.49 3.44
N VAL A 276 10.10 -11.48 3.07
CA VAL A 276 11.25 -11.00 3.87
C VAL A 276 11.02 -9.62 4.46
N ALA A 277 10.16 -8.83 3.82
CA ALA A 277 9.82 -7.49 4.25
C ALA A 277 8.36 -7.17 3.90
N ILE A 278 7.76 -6.33 4.73
CA ILE A 278 6.44 -5.73 4.52
C ILE A 278 6.66 -4.23 4.44
N ASN A 279 6.18 -3.59 3.38
CA ASN A 279 6.12 -2.14 3.28
C ASN A 279 4.71 -1.66 3.64
N MET A 280 4.63 -0.74 4.61
CA MET A 280 3.42 0.01 4.94
C MET A 280 3.70 1.51 4.78
N SER A 281 3.33 2.06 3.63
CA SER A 281 3.41 3.50 3.37
C SER A 281 2.12 4.20 3.82
N ILE A 282 1.71 3.90 5.06
CA ILE A 282 0.45 4.32 5.68
C ILE A 282 0.77 4.74 7.11
N GLY A 283 0.25 5.89 7.53
CA GLY A 283 0.38 6.36 8.89
C GLY A 283 -0.39 7.65 9.11
N GLY A 284 -0.63 7.98 10.38
CA GLY A 284 -1.35 9.19 10.76
C GLY A 284 -1.66 9.24 12.25
N GLY A 285 -2.36 10.28 12.66
CA GLY A 285 -2.72 10.52 14.06
C GLY A 285 -1.67 11.32 14.83
N PRO A 286 -1.68 11.27 16.17
CA PRO A 286 -0.86 12.16 16.97
C PRO A 286 0.64 11.86 16.85
N ARG A 287 1.46 12.87 17.15
CA ARG A 287 2.91 12.80 17.20
C ARG A 287 3.40 12.02 18.44
N TYR A 288 4.35 11.11 18.24
CA TYR A 288 4.99 10.31 19.29
C TYR A 288 6.49 10.59 19.36
N GLN A 289 6.99 10.88 20.55
CA GLN A 289 8.43 11.09 20.84
C GLN A 289 9.08 9.88 21.52
N VAL A 290 8.26 8.95 21.99
CA VAL A 290 8.64 7.66 22.58
C VAL A 290 7.88 6.55 21.88
N HIS A 291 8.38 5.31 21.94
CA HIS A 291 7.72 4.18 21.33
C HIS A 291 6.27 4.04 21.79
N CYS A 292 5.39 3.71 20.85
CA CYS A 292 3.96 3.62 21.08
C CYS A 292 3.50 2.17 21.23
N ASP A 293 4.34 1.34 21.85
CA ASP A 293 4.08 -0.05 22.19
C ASP A 293 2.77 -0.16 23.00
N GLY A 294 2.00 -1.22 22.74
CA GLY A 294 0.59 -1.37 23.08
C GLY A 294 -0.37 -0.84 22.00
N ALA A 295 0.13 -0.30 20.87
CA ALA A 295 -0.70 0.11 19.74
C ALA A 295 -1.33 -1.11 19.02
N PRO A 296 -2.49 -0.93 18.34
CA PRO A 296 -3.26 -2.06 17.81
C PRO A 296 -2.52 -2.99 16.83
N LEU A 297 -1.48 -2.52 16.14
CA LEU A 297 -0.71 -3.34 15.19
C LEU A 297 0.53 -4.00 15.80
N GLU A 298 0.89 -3.69 17.05
CA GLU A 298 2.15 -4.15 17.64
C GLU A 298 2.25 -5.68 17.68
N ALA A 299 1.18 -6.37 18.07
CA ALA A 299 1.19 -7.82 18.23
C ALA A 299 1.49 -8.53 16.89
N GLU A 300 0.84 -8.10 15.81
CA GLU A 300 1.08 -8.62 14.47
C GLU A 300 2.50 -8.31 13.98
N ILE A 301 2.97 -7.06 14.16
CA ILE A 301 4.31 -6.64 13.75
C ILE A 301 5.39 -7.43 14.51
N LEU A 302 5.23 -7.61 15.82
CA LEU A 302 6.16 -8.38 16.65
C LEU A 302 6.22 -9.85 16.25
N ARG A 303 5.08 -10.45 15.90
CA ARG A 303 5.02 -11.82 15.41
C ARG A 303 5.76 -11.98 14.09
N LEU A 304 5.54 -11.08 13.14
CA LEU A 304 6.24 -11.06 11.85
C LEU A 304 7.74 -10.84 12.02
N LYS A 305 8.14 -9.91 12.91
CA LYS A 305 9.55 -9.70 13.28
C LYS A 305 10.19 -10.97 13.84
N SER A 306 9.51 -11.66 14.77
CA SER A 306 9.97 -12.93 15.36
C SER A 306 10.12 -14.05 14.32
N ALA A 307 9.34 -13.96 13.24
CA ALA A 307 9.43 -14.83 12.08
C ALA A 307 10.49 -14.43 11.05
N GLY A 308 11.26 -13.36 11.30
CA GLY A 308 12.30 -12.87 10.41
C GLY A 308 11.79 -12.01 9.25
N VAL A 309 10.56 -11.50 9.34
CA VAL A 309 9.95 -10.57 8.37
C VAL A 309 9.95 -9.17 8.96
N ALA A 310 10.69 -8.24 8.35
CA ALA A 310 10.73 -6.86 8.81
C ALA A 310 9.50 -6.08 8.34
N THR A 311 8.83 -5.35 9.24
CA THR A 311 7.74 -4.44 8.86
C THR A 311 8.29 -3.01 8.77
N VAL A 312 8.39 -2.49 7.55
CA VAL A 312 8.98 -1.20 7.20
C VAL A 312 7.86 -0.18 7.01
N ILE A 313 7.89 0.91 7.79
CA ILE A 313 6.76 1.84 7.91
C ILE A 313 7.24 3.28 7.75
N SER A 314 6.53 4.06 6.94
CA SER A 314 6.79 5.50 6.73
C SER A 314 6.58 6.31 8.01
N SER A 315 7.48 7.25 8.32
CA SER A 315 7.42 8.03 9.57
C SER A 315 6.34 9.11 9.65
N GLY A 316 5.74 9.49 8.51
CA GLY A 316 4.73 10.54 8.37
C GLY A 316 5.26 11.82 7.72
N ASN A 317 4.35 12.71 7.28
CA ASN A 317 4.67 13.83 6.37
C ASN A 317 4.30 15.22 6.91
N ASP A 318 4.18 15.37 8.23
CA ASP A 318 3.72 16.60 8.90
C ASP A 318 4.87 17.56 9.29
N GLY A 319 6.11 17.23 8.90
CA GLY A 319 7.30 18.02 9.22
C GLY A 319 7.64 18.07 10.71
N HIS A 320 7.15 17.11 11.51
CA HIS A 320 7.49 17.01 12.91
C HIS A 320 8.99 16.84 13.09
N ASP A 321 9.62 17.72 13.86
CA ASP A 321 11.07 17.73 14.03
C ASP A 321 11.57 16.75 15.10
N ASN A 322 10.71 16.31 16.02
CA ASN A 322 11.11 15.56 17.22
C ASN A 322 10.14 14.39 17.56
N GLY A 323 9.45 13.84 16.57
CA GLY A 323 8.55 12.69 16.73
C GLY A 323 7.99 12.16 15.41
N ILE A 324 7.41 10.96 15.47
CA ILE A 324 6.80 10.26 14.32
C ILE A 324 5.38 9.81 14.63
N VAL A 325 4.67 9.23 13.66
CA VAL A 325 3.26 8.81 13.82
C VAL A 325 3.09 7.31 13.95
N ARG A 326 1.87 6.87 14.25
CA ARG A 326 1.49 5.46 14.15
C ARG A 326 1.32 5.03 12.69
N PRO A 327 1.63 3.77 12.35
CA PRO A 327 2.20 2.73 13.21
C PRO A 327 3.73 2.74 13.34
N ALA A 328 4.44 3.67 12.68
CA ALA A 328 5.91 3.70 12.67
C ALA A 328 6.55 3.84 14.07
N CYS A 329 5.87 4.45 15.04
CA CYS A 329 6.36 4.55 16.42
C CYS A 329 6.45 3.21 17.20
N ILE A 330 5.93 2.10 16.66
CA ILE A 330 6.01 0.78 17.30
C ILE A 330 7.47 0.30 17.27
N SER A 331 8.03 -0.09 18.41
CA SER A 331 9.46 -0.44 18.52
C SER A 331 9.87 -1.67 17.70
N ALA A 332 8.93 -2.56 17.44
CA ALA A 332 9.15 -3.73 16.59
C ALA A 332 9.18 -3.40 15.07
N ALA A 333 8.69 -2.23 14.66
CA ALA A 333 8.71 -1.78 13.26
C ALA A 333 10.09 -1.21 12.88
N VAL A 334 10.29 -1.01 11.58
CA VAL A 334 11.41 -0.23 11.02
C VAL A 334 10.85 1.09 10.52
N ALA A 335 11.04 2.16 11.28
CA ALA A 335 10.56 3.50 10.97
C ALA A 335 11.48 4.20 9.96
N VAL A 336 10.92 4.65 8.83
CA VAL A 336 11.69 5.23 7.73
C VAL A 336 11.31 6.68 7.46
N GLY A 337 12.29 7.57 7.58
CA GLY A 337 12.20 8.98 7.18
C GLY A 337 12.66 9.22 5.74
N ALA A 338 12.33 10.39 5.20
CA ALA A 338 12.67 10.79 3.84
C ALA A 338 13.86 11.76 3.78
N THR A 339 14.74 11.55 2.81
CA THR A 339 15.83 12.47 2.41
C THR A 339 15.67 12.90 0.96
N ASP A 340 16.28 14.03 0.61
CA ASP A 340 16.48 14.44 -0.78
C ASP A 340 17.81 13.93 -1.35
N ASP A 341 18.11 14.30 -2.60
CA ASP A 341 19.32 13.88 -3.30
C ASP A 341 20.62 14.47 -2.73
N HIS A 342 20.53 15.47 -1.85
CA HIS A 342 21.67 16.06 -1.14
C HIS A 342 21.88 15.41 0.23
N ASP A 343 21.19 14.30 0.52
CA ASP A 343 21.19 13.64 1.82
C ASP A 343 20.62 14.54 2.95
N ALA A 344 19.84 15.58 2.60
CA ALA A 344 19.16 16.41 3.58
C ALA A 344 17.81 15.78 3.95
N PRO A 345 17.43 15.71 5.25
CA PRO A 345 16.08 15.29 5.63
C PRO A 345 15.03 16.19 4.96
N ALA A 346 14.06 15.58 4.30
CA ALA A 346 13.01 16.32 3.62
C ALA A 346 12.21 17.16 4.62
N ALA A 347 11.83 18.40 4.25
CA ALA A 347 11.15 19.32 5.15
C ALA A 347 9.81 18.78 5.69
N PHE A 348 9.12 17.95 4.90
CA PHE A 348 7.88 17.28 5.32
C PHE A 348 8.13 16.03 6.18
N SER A 349 9.34 15.46 6.20
CA SER A 349 9.57 14.19 6.88
C SER A 349 9.44 14.37 8.38
N ASN A 350 8.49 13.65 8.99
CA ASN A 350 8.51 13.45 10.43
C ASN A 350 9.83 12.78 10.81
N ARG A 351 10.51 13.31 11.82
CA ARG A 351 11.83 12.88 12.26
C ARG A 351 11.95 13.00 13.77
N GLY A 352 12.93 12.31 14.34
CA GLY A 352 13.19 12.31 15.77
C GLY A 352 13.96 11.07 16.20
N PRO A 353 14.07 10.80 17.50
CA PRO A 353 14.86 9.68 18.02
C PRO A 353 14.32 8.29 17.65
N LEU A 354 13.07 8.22 17.18
CA LEU A 354 12.40 6.97 16.80
C LEU A 354 12.61 6.56 15.34
N ILE A 355 13.32 7.36 14.52
CA ILE A 355 13.64 6.96 13.14
C ILE A 355 14.76 5.92 13.17
N ASP A 356 14.56 4.77 12.52
CA ASP A 356 15.59 3.75 12.40
C ASP A 356 16.51 4.01 11.21
N LEU A 357 15.93 4.43 10.08
CA LEU A 357 16.62 4.63 8.82
C LEU A 357 16.05 5.81 8.04
N PHE A 358 16.91 6.45 7.25
CA PHE A 358 16.51 7.33 6.15
C PHE A 358 16.63 6.60 4.81
N ALA A 359 15.80 7.00 3.87
CA ALA A 359 15.95 6.66 2.47
C ALA A 359 15.44 7.82 1.57
N PRO A 360 15.72 7.81 0.27
CA PRO A 360 15.26 8.86 -0.64
C PRO A 360 13.73 8.91 -0.71
N GLY A 361 13.15 10.09 -0.53
CA GLY A 361 11.70 10.29 -0.56
C GLY A 361 11.24 11.58 -1.27
N VAL A 362 12.16 12.29 -1.93
CA VAL A 362 11.87 13.52 -2.70
C VAL A 362 12.11 13.26 -4.18
N ALA A 363 11.20 13.72 -5.02
CA ALA A 363 11.23 13.62 -6.48
C ALA A 363 11.41 12.17 -7.00
N ILE A 364 10.74 11.21 -6.36
CA ILE A 364 10.89 9.79 -6.70
C ILE A 364 9.99 9.42 -7.87
N ASN A 365 10.59 9.06 -9.00
CA ASN A 365 9.89 8.58 -10.19
C ASN A 365 9.62 7.06 -10.09
N SER A 366 8.37 6.65 -10.22
CA SER A 366 7.97 5.24 -10.20
C SER A 366 6.64 5.04 -10.91
N ALA A 367 6.15 3.80 -10.97
CA ALA A 367 4.93 3.43 -11.66
C ALA A 367 3.69 4.15 -11.08
N LEU A 368 2.76 4.49 -11.96
CA LEU A 368 1.41 4.93 -11.66
C LEU A 368 0.45 4.01 -12.43
N THR A 369 -0.82 4.02 -12.06
CA THR A 369 -1.86 3.28 -12.79
C THR A 369 -1.98 3.77 -14.24
N GLY A 370 -2.51 2.92 -15.13
CA GLY A 370 -2.65 3.20 -16.54
C GLY A 370 -1.34 3.03 -17.30
N ASN A 371 -0.43 2.16 -16.84
CA ASN A 371 0.86 1.91 -17.50
C ASN A 371 1.77 3.15 -17.61
N THR A 372 1.67 4.09 -16.67
CA THR A 372 2.41 5.36 -16.68
C THR A 372 3.46 5.44 -15.56
N PHE A 373 4.33 6.43 -15.65
CA PHE A 373 5.29 6.76 -14.58
C PHE A 373 5.05 8.18 -14.10
N GLY A 374 5.35 8.45 -12.84
CA GLY A 374 5.25 9.79 -12.29
C GLY A 374 6.07 9.97 -11.02
N VAL A 375 6.20 11.25 -10.67
CA VAL A 375 7.05 11.68 -9.56
C VAL A 375 6.20 12.01 -8.34
N LEU A 376 6.50 11.35 -7.21
CA LEU A 376 5.88 11.60 -5.91
C LEU A 376 6.93 11.96 -4.87
N ASN A 377 6.46 12.60 -3.79
CA ASN A 377 7.26 12.92 -2.61
C ASN A 377 6.56 12.32 -1.38
N GLY A 378 7.35 11.82 -0.43
CA GLY A 378 6.83 11.35 0.85
C GLY A 378 7.76 10.36 1.54
N THR A 379 7.58 10.21 2.84
CA THR A 379 8.13 9.07 3.59
C THR A 379 7.57 7.74 3.07
N SER A 380 6.39 7.78 2.44
CA SER A 380 5.80 6.71 1.64
C SER A 380 6.67 6.23 0.48
N MET A 381 7.52 7.09 -0.08
CA MET A 381 8.46 6.73 -1.14
C MET A 381 9.81 6.29 -0.56
N ALA A 382 10.16 6.71 0.66
CA ALA A 382 11.38 6.29 1.35
C ALA A 382 11.28 4.86 1.89
N ALA A 383 10.18 4.50 2.56
CA ALA A 383 9.94 3.16 3.10
C ALA A 383 10.18 2.01 2.09
N PRO A 384 9.68 2.04 0.84
CA PRO A 384 9.87 0.94 -0.09
C PRO A 384 11.32 0.76 -0.55
N HIS A 385 12.16 1.80 -0.48
CA HIS A 385 13.60 1.63 -0.73
C HIS A 385 14.24 0.71 0.33
N VAL A 386 13.85 0.86 1.59
CA VAL A 386 14.33 0.01 2.70
C VAL A 386 13.77 -1.41 2.58
N ALA A 387 12.49 -1.57 2.24
CA ALA A 387 11.91 -2.89 2.00
C ALA A 387 12.61 -3.64 0.86
N GLY A 388 12.91 -2.95 -0.25
CA GLY A 388 13.71 -3.50 -1.35
C GLY A 388 15.15 -3.83 -0.92
N ALA A 389 15.78 -2.96 -0.13
CA ALA A 389 17.13 -3.19 0.38
C ALA A 389 17.23 -4.49 1.21
N LEU A 390 16.22 -4.77 2.04
CA LEU A 390 16.15 -6.00 2.83
C LEU A 390 16.02 -7.26 1.95
N ALA A 391 15.35 -7.17 0.79
CA ALA A 391 15.31 -8.28 -0.17
C ALA A 391 16.68 -8.53 -0.83
N LEU A 392 17.41 -7.47 -1.20
CA LEU A 392 18.79 -7.61 -1.68
C LEU A 392 19.69 -8.25 -0.61
N LEU A 393 19.58 -7.77 0.62
CA LEU A 393 20.36 -8.29 1.75
C LEU A 393 20.02 -9.73 2.08
N ARG A 394 18.74 -10.15 1.99
CA ARG A 394 18.39 -11.57 2.17
C ARG A 394 19.06 -12.46 1.11
N GLN A 395 19.13 -12.00 -0.14
CA GLN A 395 19.83 -12.75 -1.19
C GLN A 395 21.33 -12.89 -0.86
N ALA A 396 21.96 -11.83 -0.33
CA ALA A 396 23.38 -11.83 0.02
C ALA A 396 23.71 -12.57 1.32
N TYR A 397 22.77 -12.60 2.25
CA TYR A 397 22.93 -13.11 3.60
C TYR A 397 21.76 -14.01 3.98
N PRO A 398 21.64 -15.20 3.37
CA PRO A 398 20.49 -16.08 3.56
C PRO A 398 20.32 -16.56 5.00
N ASP A 399 21.42 -16.65 5.76
CA ASP A 399 21.45 -17.17 7.13
C ASP A 399 21.26 -16.09 8.20
N LEU A 400 21.27 -14.80 7.83
CA LEU A 400 21.04 -13.73 8.80
C LEU A 400 19.55 -13.58 9.12
N THR A 401 19.24 -13.31 10.38
CA THR A 401 17.88 -13.01 10.82
C THR A 401 17.41 -11.67 10.27
N GLY A 402 16.09 -11.45 10.20
CA GLY A 402 15.52 -10.17 9.78
C GLY A 402 16.12 -8.97 10.53
N ASP A 403 16.29 -9.09 11.85
CA ASP A 403 16.89 -8.05 12.68
C ASP A 403 18.36 -7.80 12.35
N GLN A 404 19.14 -8.84 12.04
CA GLN A 404 20.53 -8.68 11.59
C GLN A 404 20.62 -8.00 10.22
N LEU A 405 19.66 -8.23 9.32
CA LEU A 405 19.58 -7.50 8.04
C LEU A 405 19.25 -6.01 8.24
N VAL A 406 18.32 -5.69 9.14
CA VAL A 406 18.00 -4.31 9.51
C VAL A 406 19.22 -3.63 10.15
N GLU A 407 19.89 -4.32 11.09
CA GLU A 407 21.08 -3.79 11.76
C GLU A 407 22.23 -3.52 10.79
N LYS A 408 22.37 -4.35 9.75
CA LYS A 408 23.34 -4.11 8.68
C LYS A 408 23.08 -2.76 8.00
N LEU A 409 21.82 -2.43 7.69
CA LEU A 409 21.47 -1.10 7.15
C LEU A 409 21.76 0.04 8.14
N ARG A 410 21.51 -0.18 9.44
CA ARG A 410 21.76 0.80 10.52
C ARG A 410 23.23 1.07 10.78
N THR A 411 24.11 0.13 10.44
CA THR A 411 25.55 0.25 10.70
C THR A 411 26.35 0.70 9.48
N THR A 412 25.91 0.35 8.28
CA THR A 412 26.66 0.64 7.04
C THR A 412 26.18 1.89 6.29
N GLY A 413 25.00 2.41 6.60
CA GLY A 413 24.46 3.59 5.91
C GLY A 413 25.24 4.88 6.19
N LYS A 414 25.02 5.90 5.35
CA LYS A 414 25.62 7.23 5.51
C LYS A 414 24.97 7.94 6.70
N SER A 415 25.79 8.50 7.59
CA SER A 415 25.30 9.27 8.74
C SER A 415 24.68 10.59 8.29
N ILE A 416 23.43 10.83 8.67
CA ILE A 416 22.72 12.09 8.50
C ILE A 416 22.47 12.69 9.88
N ALA A 417 23.08 13.85 10.15
CA ALA A 417 22.84 14.61 11.37
C ALA A 417 21.71 15.63 11.14
N TYR A 418 20.77 15.71 12.08
CA TYR A 418 19.63 16.61 11.99
C TYR A 418 19.15 17.06 13.37
N ALA A 419 18.48 18.22 13.41
CA ALA A 419 17.86 18.72 14.62
C ALA A 419 16.60 17.91 14.95
N SER A 420 16.50 17.52 16.22
CA SER A 420 15.34 16.90 16.84
C SER A 420 14.95 17.67 18.10
N GLY A 421 14.09 18.67 17.93
CA GLY A 421 13.86 19.70 18.94
C GLY A 421 15.18 20.40 19.27
N ASP A 422 15.53 20.47 20.54
CA ASP A 422 16.77 21.12 21.01
C ASP A 422 18.01 20.21 20.94
N THR A 423 17.87 18.99 20.39
CA THR A 423 18.96 18.00 20.33
C THR A 423 19.39 17.73 18.89
N THR A 424 20.62 17.25 18.70
CA THR A 424 21.06 16.71 17.40
C THR A 424 21.02 15.19 17.43
N VAL A 425 20.31 14.59 16.49
CA VAL A 425 20.24 13.15 16.29
C VAL A 425 21.00 12.80 15.01
N THR A 426 21.65 11.64 15.00
CA THR A 426 22.29 11.10 13.80
C THR A 426 21.66 9.75 13.46
N THR A 427 21.11 9.65 12.25
CA THR A 427 20.48 8.42 11.74
C THR A 427 21.06 8.07 10.38
N LYS A 428 21.07 6.79 10.03
CA LYS A 428 21.66 6.33 8.77
C LYS A 428 20.68 6.43 7.62
N ARG A 429 21.11 7.03 6.52
CA ARG A 429 20.50 6.82 5.20
C ARG A 429 21.09 5.56 4.57
N ILE A 430 20.25 4.64 4.10
CA ILE A 430 20.70 3.32 3.61
C ILE A 430 21.75 3.41 2.50
N ASP A 431 22.79 2.57 2.55
CA ASP A 431 23.84 2.48 1.53
C ASP A 431 24.08 1.00 1.21
N LEU A 432 23.59 0.57 0.04
CA LEU A 432 23.63 -0.84 -0.35
C LEU A 432 25.01 -1.31 -0.75
N LEU A 433 25.90 -0.42 -1.18
CA LEU A 433 27.27 -0.81 -1.52
C LEU A 433 28.13 -1.01 -0.29
N ALA A 434 27.85 -0.27 0.78
CA ALA A 434 28.44 -0.54 2.08
C ALA A 434 27.80 -1.77 2.76
N ALA A 435 26.51 -2.03 2.51
CA ALA A 435 25.79 -3.12 3.17
C ALA A 435 26.03 -4.51 2.57
N LEU A 436 26.18 -4.60 1.24
CA LEU A 436 26.29 -5.85 0.49
C LEU A 436 27.75 -6.30 0.31
N PRO A 437 28.01 -7.61 0.15
CA PRO A 437 29.34 -8.10 -0.15
C PRO A 437 29.70 -7.86 -1.64
N PRO A 438 30.99 -7.77 -1.98
CA PRO A 438 31.44 -7.55 -3.35
C PRO A 438 31.22 -8.81 -4.19
N VAL A 439 30.38 -8.69 -5.23
CA VAL A 439 30.00 -9.74 -6.21
C VAL A 439 29.41 -11.01 -5.56
N PRO A 440 28.32 -11.59 -6.09
CA PRO A 440 27.87 -12.92 -5.68
C PRO A 440 29.00 -13.91 -5.97
N THR A 441 29.66 -14.43 -4.94
CA THR A 441 30.31 -15.73 -5.07
C THR A 441 29.20 -16.69 -5.48
N ALA A 442 29.38 -17.38 -6.60
CA ALA A 442 28.42 -18.38 -7.07
C ALA A 442 28.26 -19.42 -5.94
N SER A 443 27.21 -19.26 -5.13
CA SER A 443 26.84 -20.29 -4.16
C SER A 443 26.42 -21.51 -4.98
N PRO A 444 26.94 -22.72 -4.68
CA PRO A 444 26.68 -23.89 -5.50
C PRO A 444 25.17 -24.10 -5.56
N ARG A 445 24.64 -24.07 -6.79
CA ARG A 445 23.30 -24.58 -7.10
C ARG A 445 23.18 -25.94 -6.42
N PRO A 446 22.16 -26.20 -5.56
CA PRO A 446 21.91 -27.56 -5.12
C PRO A 446 21.74 -28.39 -6.39
N THR A 447 22.68 -29.31 -6.62
CA THR A 447 22.65 -30.24 -7.73
C THR A 447 21.35 -31.02 -7.60
N GLY A 448 20.38 -30.69 -8.45
CA GLY A 448 19.19 -31.49 -8.59
C GLY A 448 19.62 -32.89 -8.98
N THR A 449 19.33 -33.85 -8.12
CA THR A 449 19.31 -35.26 -8.49
C THR A 449 18.42 -35.40 -9.73
N PRO A 450 18.84 -36.10 -10.80
CA PRO A 450 18.04 -36.24 -12.01
C PRO A 450 16.68 -36.85 -11.67
N ALA A 451 15.61 -36.18 -12.11
CA ALA A 451 14.26 -36.71 -12.05
C ALA A 451 14.20 -37.99 -12.89
N THR A 452 14.05 -39.14 -12.24
CA THR A 452 13.60 -40.36 -12.91
C THR A 452 12.12 -40.21 -13.24
N THR A 453 11.79 -40.52 -14.49
CA THR A 453 10.45 -40.57 -15.07
C THR A 453 9.48 -41.33 -14.15
N PRO A 454 8.28 -40.81 -13.83
CA PRO A 454 7.29 -41.59 -13.09
C PRO A 454 6.71 -42.68 -13.99
N ALA A 455 6.99 -43.94 -13.64
CA ALA A 455 6.17 -45.08 -14.04
C ALA A 455 4.83 -45.04 -13.27
N ALA A 456 3.77 -45.52 -13.90
CA ALA A 456 2.42 -45.50 -13.37
C ALA A 456 2.16 -46.52 -12.24
N THR A 457 1.22 -46.13 -11.34
CA THR A 457 0.34 -47.01 -10.49
C THR A 457 1.02 -47.53 -9.19
N PRO A 458 0.32 -47.80 -8.03
CA PRO A 458 -1.11 -48.05 -7.81
C PRO A 458 -1.81 -47.30 -6.63
N THR A 459 -3.14 -47.39 -6.63
CA THR A 459 -4.08 -47.02 -5.56
C THR A 459 -3.75 -47.68 -4.21
N PRO A 460 -3.77 -46.96 -3.08
CA PRO A 460 -3.56 -47.57 -1.77
C PRO A 460 -4.86 -48.08 -1.12
N THR A 461 -4.81 -49.32 -0.66
CA THR A 461 -5.72 -49.97 0.31
C THR A 461 -5.44 -49.46 1.74
N PRO A 462 -6.45 -49.25 2.60
CA PRO A 462 -6.26 -48.63 3.92
C PRO A 462 -5.68 -49.62 4.95
N THR A 463 -4.86 -49.11 5.88
CA THR A 463 -4.32 -49.83 7.05
C THR A 463 -4.70 -49.07 8.35
N PRO A 464 -4.99 -49.75 9.48
CA PRO A 464 -5.92 -49.27 10.49
C PRO A 464 -5.34 -48.38 11.60
N THR A 465 -6.25 -47.54 12.09
CA THR A 465 -6.41 -46.73 13.30
C THR A 465 -5.38 -46.81 14.44
N ARG A 466 -4.97 -45.63 14.94
CA ARG A 466 -4.71 -45.39 16.37
C ARG A 466 -5.75 -44.41 16.92
N THR A 467 -6.56 -44.88 17.87
CA THR A 467 -7.65 -44.15 18.52
C THR A 467 -7.11 -43.13 19.52
N HIS A 468 -7.33 -41.84 19.25
CA HIS A 468 -7.36 -40.80 20.28
C HIS A 468 -8.80 -40.29 20.46
N ARG A 469 -9.17 -40.17 21.75
CA ARG A 469 -10.49 -39.90 22.32
C ARG A 469 -11.09 -38.56 21.83
N PRO A 470 -12.38 -38.49 21.50
CA PRO A 470 -13.03 -37.27 21.06
C PRO A 470 -13.52 -36.47 22.27
N ASP A 471 -12.82 -35.40 22.62
CA ASP A 471 -13.48 -34.19 23.13
C ASP A 471 -12.52 -33.00 22.98
N GLU A 472 -13.07 -31.83 22.68
CA GLU A 472 -12.40 -30.54 22.43
C GLU A 472 -11.88 -30.28 21.00
N ARG A 473 -12.82 -30.25 20.04
CA ARG A 473 -12.76 -29.22 18.99
C ARG A 473 -13.33 -27.92 19.56
N PHE A 474 -12.47 -26.92 19.77
CA PHE A 474 -12.90 -25.53 19.69
C PHE A 474 -13.16 -25.23 18.22
N ASP A 475 -14.39 -25.52 17.76
CA ASP A 475 -14.91 -24.86 16.58
C ASP A 475 -15.05 -23.36 16.90
N PRO A 476 -14.36 -22.45 16.19
CA PRO A 476 -14.75 -21.05 16.19
C PRO A 476 -16.16 -21.00 15.59
N GLN A 477 -17.17 -20.88 16.45
CA GLN A 477 -18.56 -20.83 16.01
C GLN A 477 -18.72 -19.66 15.04
N PRO A 478 -19.19 -19.89 13.80
CA PRO A 478 -19.31 -18.86 12.79
C PRO A 478 -20.29 -17.79 13.25
N VAL A 479 -19.83 -16.54 13.30
CA VAL A 479 -20.70 -15.38 13.47
C VAL A 479 -21.54 -15.26 12.20
N PRO A 480 -22.87 -15.14 12.27
CA PRO A 480 -23.73 -15.07 11.09
C PRO A 480 -23.37 -13.89 10.17
N ASP A 481 -23.42 -14.15 8.87
CA ASP A 481 -23.13 -13.22 7.77
C ASP A 481 -23.97 -11.93 7.78
N THR A 482 -25.09 -11.90 8.51
CA THR A 482 -25.79 -10.66 8.88
C THR A 482 -26.35 -10.75 10.29
N CYS A 483 -26.02 -9.79 11.13
CA CYS A 483 -26.55 -9.72 12.48
C CYS A 483 -27.68 -8.66 12.55
N LYS A 484 -28.88 -9.09 12.95
CA LYS A 484 -30.07 -8.24 13.03
C LYS A 484 -30.60 -8.19 14.45
N ARG A 485 -31.14 -7.03 14.85
CA ARG A 485 -31.85 -6.89 16.13
C ARG A 485 -33.04 -7.85 16.18
N GLY A 486 -33.28 -8.40 17.36
CA GLY A 486 -34.45 -9.22 17.65
C GLY A 486 -35.76 -8.40 17.65
N LYS A 487 -36.86 -9.08 17.96
CA LYS A 487 -38.21 -8.50 18.05
C LYS A 487 -38.90 -8.81 19.39
N ALA A 488 -38.12 -9.09 20.43
CA ALA A 488 -38.67 -9.39 21.73
C ALA A 488 -39.34 -8.17 22.34
N THR A 489 -40.37 -8.39 23.15
CA THR A 489 -41.18 -7.32 23.76
C THR A 489 -41.01 -7.22 25.27
N LYS A 490 -40.29 -8.16 25.89
CA LYS A 490 -40.04 -8.20 27.34
C LYS A 490 -38.54 -8.12 27.63
N PRO A 491 -38.10 -7.23 28.54
CA PRO A 491 -36.70 -7.17 28.95
C PRO A 491 -36.31 -8.41 29.74
N LEU A 492 -35.06 -8.83 29.58
CA LEU A 492 -34.41 -9.79 30.46
C LEU A 492 -33.49 -9.04 31.42
N THR A 493 -33.56 -9.41 32.69
CA THR A 493 -32.63 -8.93 33.71
C THR A 493 -31.22 -9.45 33.43
N ALA A 494 -30.19 -8.81 34.01
CA ALA A 494 -28.81 -9.29 33.88
C ALA A 494 -28.63 -10.77 34.31
N LYS A 495 -29.40 -11.24 35.30
CA LYS A 495 -29.39 -12.65 35.74
C LYS A 495 -29.98 -13.58 34.68
N GLN A 496 -31.04 -13.17 34.01
CA GLN A 496 -31.65 -13.94 32.92
C GLN A 496 -30.71 -13.95 31.70
N TRP A 497 -30.09 -12.83 31.33
CA TRP A 497 -29.05 -12.79 30.31
C TRP A 497 -27.85 -13.67 30.66
N ALA A 498 -27.42 -13.70 31.93
CA ALA A 498 -26.37 -14.62 32.35
C ALA A 498 -26.80 -16.09 32.19
N THR A 499 -28.08 -16.40 32.35
CA THR A 499 -28.61 -17.76 32.13
C THR A 499 -28.61 -18.11 30.64
N GLU A 500 -29.02 -17.16 29.78
CA GLU A 500 -28.95 -17.30 28.33
C GLU A 500 -27.50 -17.56 27.85
N MET A 501 -26.54 -16.83 28.42
CA MET A 501 -25.11 -16.94 28.06
C MET A 501 -24.39 -18.15 28.71
N HIS A 502 -25.04 -18.88 29.61
CA HIS A 502 -24.45 -20.04 30.26
C HIS A 502 -24.64 -21.30 29.40
N ARG A 503 -23.54 -21.98 29.08
CA ARG A 503 -23.53 -23.21 28.25
C ARG A 503 -24.67 -24.16 28.62
N LYS A 504 -25.49 -24.50 27.62
CA LYS A 504 -26.59 -25.49 27.67
C LYS A 504 -27.75 -25.15 28.62
N LYS A 505 -27.94 -23.88 29.02
CA LYS A 505 -29.05 -23.46 29.91
C LYS A 505 -29.97 -22.38 29.33
N GLY A 506 -29.53 -21.67 28.29
CA GLY A 506 -30.31 -20.63 27.60
C GLY A 506 -31.34 -21.18 26.62
N SER A 507 -32.33 -20.35 26.30
CA SER A 507 -33.33 -20.60 25.26
C SER A 507 -32.92 -20.03 23.89
N LEU A 508 -31.99 -19.07 23.86
CA LEU A 508 -31.46 -18.46 22.65
C LEU A 508 -30.23 -19.22 22.15
N SER A 509 -30.10 -19.35 20.82
CA SER A 509 -28.94 -20.01 20.21
C SER A 509 -27.65 -19.22 20.44
N ASP A 510 -26.51 -19.90 20.58
CA ASP A 510 -25.18 -19.27 20.67
C ASP A 510 -24.94 -18.29 19.51
N LYS A 511 -25.43 -18.64 18.31
CA LYS A 511 -25.40 -17.80 17.11
C LYS A 511 -26.15 -16.46 17.30
N THR A 512 -27.34 -16.52 17.91
CA THR A 512 -28.13 -15.33 18.25
C THR A 512 -27.47 -14.50 19.34
N LEU A 513 -26.93 -15.16 20.37
CA LEU A 513 -26.28 -14.48 21.50
C LEU A 513 -24.98 -13.79 21.08
N LEU A 514 -24.17 -14.43 20.23
CA LEU A 514 -22.97 -13.83 19.64
C LEU A 514 -23.31 -12.65 18.74
N CYS A 515 -24.40 -12.74 17.98
CA CYS A 515 -24.92 -11.62 17.21
C CYS A 515 -25.33 -10.45 18.12
N TYR A 516 -26.12 -10.69 19.17
CA TYR A 516 -26.50 -9.62 20.10
C TYR A 516 -25.30 -9.01 20.84
N LEU A 517 -24.30 -9.81 21.21
CA LEU A 517 -23.06 -9.28 21.78
C LEU A 517 -22.31 -8.41 20.79
N SER A 518 -22.19 -8.83 19.52
CA SER A 518 -21.56 -8.02 18.48
C SER A 518 -22.28 -6.67 18.31
N LEU A 519 -23.61 -6.65 18.26
CA LEU A 519 -24.37 -5.39 18.17
C LEU A 519 -24.22 -4.54 19.44
N ALA A 520 -24.23 -5.15 20.63
CA ALA A 520 -24.05 -4.47 21.90
C ALA A 520 -22.65 -3.84 22.00
N GLN A 521 -21.63 -4.52 21.46
CA GLN A 521 -20.26 -4.03 21.45
C GLN A 521 -20.07 -2.91 20.44
N ASN A 522 -20.61 -3.04 19.23
CA ASN A 522 -20.51 -1.98 18.22
C ASN A 522 -21.23 -0.70 18.65
N GLY A 523 -22.32 -0.83 19.41
CA GLY A 523 -23.07 0.32 19.92
C GLY A 523 -22.47 0.96 21.18
N SER A 524 -21.73 0.20 22.01
CA SER A 524 -21.26 0.66 23.31
C SER A 524 -19.81 1.10 23.29
N LYS A 525 -19.51 2.27 23.86
CA LYS A 525 -18.11 2.74 24.02
C LYS A 525 -17.35 2.05 25.16
N VAL A 526 -18.03 1.26 25.99
CA VAL A 526 -17.44 0.62 27.18
C VAL A 526 -17.09 -0.85 26.93
N PHE A 527 -17.87 -1.55 26.10
CA PHE A 527 -17.73 -2.99 25.93
C PHE A 527 -16.55 -3.46 25.07
N PRO A 528 -16.22 -2.80 23.95
CA PRO A 528 -15.06 -3.15 23.13
C PRO A 528 -13.73 -2.92 23.87
N GLU A 529 -13.65 -1.85 24.67
CA GLU A 529 -12.36 -1.37 25.20
C GLU A 529 -12.14 -1.70 26.69
N LEU A 530 -13.17 -1.61 27.53
CA LEU A 530 -13.00 -1.54 28.99
C LEU A 530 -13.52 -2.75 29.78
N THR A 531 -14.24 -3.66 29.12
CA THR A 531 -14.90 -4.81 29.78
C THR A 531 -14.81 -6.11 29.00
N ASN A 532 -14.44 -6.05 27.71
CA ASN A 532 -14.07 -7.21 26.88
C ASN A 532 -15.15 -8.32 26.89
N ALA A 533 -16.41 -7.97 26.65
CA ALA A 533 -17.54 -8.93 26.63
C ALA A 533 -17.64 -9.74 25.31
N GLY A 534 -16.57 -9.87 24.53
CA GLY A 534 -16.58 -10.38 23.15
C GLY A 534 -16.74 -11.89 22.97
N SER A 535 -17.12 -12.61 24.01
CA SER A 535 -17.49 -14.03 23.91
C SER A 535 -18.56 -14.32 24.94
N LEU A 536 -19.38 -15.35 24.70
CA LEU A 536 -20.44 -15.77 25.63
C LEU A 536 -19.91 -15.97 27.07
N GLY A 537 -18.72 -16.60 27.19
CA GLY A 537 -18.07 -16.82 28.49
C GLY A 537 -17.59 -15.53 29.18
N LYS A 538 -17.11 -14.53 28.43
CA LYS A 538 -16.72 -13.24 29.00
C LYS A 538 -17.95 -12.39 29.34
N ALA A 539 -18.95 -12.35 28.45
CA ALA A 539 -20.23 -11.70 28.69
C ALA A 539 -20.94 -12.25 29.93
N TYR A 540 -20.95 -13.59 30.10
CA TYR A 540 -21.46 -14.24 31.32
C TYR A 540 -20.78 -13.71 32.60
N LYS A 541 -19.45 -13.56 32.60
CA LYS A 541 -18.71 -13.03 33.77
C LYS A 541 -19.06 -11.57 34.08
N VAL A 542 -19.37 -10.76 33.06
CA VAL A 542 -19.83 -9.37 33.23
C VAL A 542 -21.26 -9.33 33.75
N LEU A 543 -22.14 -10.21 33.27
CA LEU A 543 -23.55 -10.30 33.68
C LEU A 543 -23.73 -10.92 35.08
N ALA A 544 -22.82 -11.80 35.49
CA ALA A 544 -22.79 -12.45 36.80
C ALA A 544 -21.47 -12.17 37.54
N PRO A 545 -21.18 -10.89 37.90
CA PRO A 545 -19.91 -10.54 38.50
C PRO A 545 -19.82 -11.09 39.93
N LYS A 546 -18.66 -11.65 40.30
CA LYS A 546 -18.35 -12.03 41.69
C LYS A 546 -18.12 -10.80 42.58
N SER A 547 -17.66 -9.70 41.99
CA SER A 547 -17.38 -8.42 42.67
C SER A 547 -18.64 -7.58 42.81
N LYS A 548 -18.85 -6.98 43.99
CA LYS A 548 -19.93 -6.00 44.25
C LYS A 548 -19.48 -4.53 44.14
N THR A 549 -18.36 -4.29 43.44
CA THR A 549 -17.88 -2.92 43.21
C THR A 549 -18.88 -2.12 42.38
N ALA A 550 -18.89 -0.80 42.56
CA ALA A 550 -19.78 0.09 41.81
C ALA A 550 -19.57 0.00 40.29
N LYS A 551 -18.32 -0.23 39.86
CA LYS A 551 -17.91 -0.45 38.47
C LYS A 551 -18.48 -1.76 37.91
N ALA A 552 -18.30 -2.88 38.62
CA ALA A 552 -18.82 -4.17 38.19
C ALA A 552 -20.35 -4.20 38.13
N LEU A 553 -21.03 -3.53 39.06
CA LEU A 553 -22.50 -3.40 39.04
C LEU A 553 -22.98 -2.56 37.85
N LEU A 554 -22.25 -1.49 37.50
CA LEU A 554 -22.59 -0.68 36.33
C LEU A 554 -22.37 -1.46 35.04
N ASP A 555 -21.23 -2.13 34.89
CA ASP A 555 -20.89 -2.93 33.70
C ASP A 555 -21.92 -4.03 33.47
N ARG A 556 -22.37 -4.69 34.55
CA ARG A 556 -23.45 -5.68 34.53
C ARG A 556 -24.75 -5.12 33.94
N GLU A 557 -25.25 -4.02 34.50
CA GLU A 557 -26.54 -3.44 34.11
C GLU A 557 -26.48 -2.76 32.75
N LEU A 558 -25.32 -2.22 32.38
CA LEU A 558 -25.09 -1.62 31.08
C LEU A 558 -25.10 -2.70 29.98
N LEU A 559 -24.50 -3.88 30.24
CA LEU A 559 -24.48 -4.96 29.25
C LEU A 559 -25.88 -5.54 29.07
N ALA A 560 -26.63 -5.71 30.17
CA ALA A 560 -28.02 -6.13 30.09
C ALA A 560 -28.90 -5.13 29.31
N ALA A 561 -28.68 -3.82 29.46
CA ALA A 561 -29.43 -2.80 28.73
C ALA A 561 -29.15 -2.84 27.22
N TRP A 562 -27.89 -3.01 26.84
CA TRP A 562 -27.49 -3.21 25.45
C TRP A 562 -28.01 -4.52 24.87
N LEU A 563 -28.01 -5.61 25.64
CA LEU A 563 -28.60 -6.88 25.22
C LEU A 563 -30.13 -6.76 25.05
N ASN A 564 -30.83 -6.03 25.92
CA ASN A 564 -32.27 -5.77 25.74
C ASN A 564 -32.56 -4.89 24.51
N TYR A 565 -31.69 -3.91 24.23
CA TYR A 565 -31.75 -3.14 22.98
C TYR A 565 -31.59 -4.06 21.76
N THR A 566 -30.56 -4.89 21.73
CA THR A 566 -30.28 -5.78 20.58
C THR A 566 -31.30 -6.90 20.45
N HIS A 567 -31.89 -7.36 21.55
CA HIS A 567 -32.99 -8.31 21.58
C HIS A 567 -34.31 -7.75 21.03
N GLY A 568 -34.39 -6.43 20.84
CA GLY A 568 -35.53 -5.75 20.21
C GLY A 568 -36.52 -5.10 21.18
N VAL A 569 -36.25 -5.18 22.49
CA VAL A 569 -37.18 -4.74 23.54
C VAL A 569 -37.38 -3.23 23.53
N HIS A 570 -36.28 -2.49 23.39
CA HIS A 570 -36.27 -1.03 23.37
C HIS A 570 -35.49 -0.55 22.16
N ASN A 571 -35.87 0.57 21.55
CA ASN A 571 -35.02 1.31 20.60
C ASN A 571 -34.37 2.53 21.30
N GLY A 572 -33.43 3.21 20.63
CA GLY A 572 -32.67 4.31 21.23
C GLY A 572 -33.54 5.49 21.69
N SER A 573 -34.65 5.73 20.98
CA SER A 573 -35.65 6.76 21.28
C SER A 573 -36.70 6.35 22.31
N THR A 574 -36.73 5.09 22.74
CA THR A 574 -37.73 4.58 23.68
C THR A 574 -37.58 5.30 25.01
N LYS A 575 -38.65 5.93 25.49
CA LYS A 575 -38.69 6.56 26.81
C LYS A 575 -38.80 5.47 27.86
N ILE A 576 -37.78 5.33 28.70
CA ILE A 576 -37.71 4.27 29.71
C ILE A 576 -38.16 4.75 31.09
N HIS A 577 -38.11 6.07 31.35
CA HIS A 577 -38.65 6.68 32.56
C HIS A 577 -38.78 8.20 32.40
N GLY A 578 -40.01 8.72 32.51
CA GLY A 578 -40.30 10.14 32.26
C GLY A 578 -39.93 10.55 30.83
N SER A 579 -39.14 11.61 30.68
CA SER A 579 -38.64 12.11 29.39
C SER A 579 -37.29 11.50 28.96
N ILE A 580 -36.71 10.59 29.76
CA ILE A 580 -35.38 10.03 29.50
C ILE A 580 -35.50 8.83 28.56
N THR A 581 -34.79 8.90 27.43
CA THR A 581 -34.72 7.81 26.46
C THR A 581 -33.64 6.80 26.83
N LEU A 582 -33.74 5.57 26.30
CA LEU A 582 -32.73 4.53 26.48
C LEU A 582 -31.34 5.03 26.07
N ALA A 583 -31.21 5.69 24.92
CA ALA A 583 -29.93 6.22 24.44
C ALA A 583 -29.34 7.25 25.43
N LYS A 584 -30.14 8.13 26.02
CA LYS A 584 -29.67 9.10 27.02
C LYS A 584 -29.22 8.41 28.31
N ALA A 585 -29.97 7.40 28.77
CA ALA A 585 -29.64 6.65 29.97
C ALA A 585 -28.34 5.85 29.81
N ILE A 586 -28.19 5.14 28.69
CA ILE A 586 -26.98 4.40 28.33
C ILE A 586 -25.80 5.36 28.17
N GLY A 587 -25.95 6.44 27.41
CA GLY A 587 -24.86 7.40 27.17
C GLY A 587 -24.35 8.08 28.44
N LEU A 588 -25.24 8.38 29.41
CA LEU A 588 -24.82 8.90 30.72
C LEU A 588 -24.08 7.86 31.55
N ALA A 589 -24.54 6.60 31.52
CA ALA A 589 -23.89 5.50 32.20
C ALA A 589 -22.49 5.22 31.62
N GLU A 590 -22.36 5.20 30.29
CA GLU A 590 -21.08 5.02 29.59
C GLU A 590 -20.10 6.15 29.88
N ARG A 591 -20.54 7.41 29.81
CA ARG A 591 -19.70 8.56 30.15
C ARG A 591 -19.15 8.47 31.56
N ARG A 592 -20.00 8.17 32.54
CA ARG A 592 -19.56 7.99 33.93
C ARG A 592 -18.59 6.82 34.09
N ARG A 593 -18.75 5.78 33.26
CA ARG A 593 -17.88 4.60 33.28
C ARG A 593 -16.52 4.85 32.64
N THR A 594 -16.42 5.72 31.64
CA THR A 594 -15.16 6.08 30.96
C THR A 594 -14.39 7.19 31.68
N THR A 595 -15.07 8.13 32.34
CA THR A 595 -14.43 9.25 33.06
C THR A 595 -14.25 8.99 34.55
N ASN A 596 -14.26 7.74 35.01
CA ASN A 596 -14.11 7.35 36.42
C ASN A 596 -15.06 8.09 37.39
N GLY A 597 -16.37 8.14 37.07
CA GLY A 597 -17.39 8.69 37.96
C GLY A 597 -17.36 8.06 39.36
N THR A 598 -17.80 8.81 40.37
CA THR A 598 -17.71 8.35 41.76
C THR A 598 -18.51 7.08 42.01
N SER A 599 -18.12 6.27 43.00
CA SER A 599 -18.84 5.04 43.37
C SER A 599 -20.35 5.24 43.56
N ALA A 600 -20.77 6.40 44.09
CA ALA A 600 -22.18 6.76 44.22
C ALA A 600 -22.87 7.01 42.86
N GLN A 601 -22.20 7.72 41.94
CA GLN A 601 -22.70 7.99 40.60
C GLN A 601 -22.83 6.72 39.77
N LEU A 602 -21.85 5.81 39.85
CA LEU A 602 -21.88 4.52 39.16
C LEU A 602 -23.02 3.63 39.68
N ARG A 603 -23.18 3.52 41.01
CA ARG A 603 -24.30 2.77 41.63
C ARG A 603 -25.65 3.37 41.25
N LYS A 604 -25.77 4.70 41.20
CA LYS A 604 -27.00 5.39 40.77
C LYS A 604 -27.34 5.06 39.31
N SER A 605 -26.35 5.09 38.41
CA SER A 605 -26.55 4.71 37.00
C SER A 605 -26.91 3.23 36.84
N ALA A 606 -26.24 2.33 37.58
CA ALA A 606 -26.54 0.91 37.57
C ALA A 606 -27.97 0.63 38.04
N GLY A 607 -28.36 1.23 39.18
CA GLY A 607 -29.72 1.08 39.72
C GLY A 607 -30.80 1.66 38.82
N TYR A 608 -30.49 2.73 38.08
CA TYR A 608 -31.41 3.32 37.12
C TYR A 608 -31.64 2.42 35.90
N LEU A 609 -30.56 1.89 35.29
CA LEU A 609 -30.67 0.93 34.19
C LEU A 609 -31.38 -0.35 34.61
N TYR A 610 -31.06 -0.87 35.80
CA TYR A 610 -31.74 -2.03 36.36
C TYR A 610 -33.26 -1.84 36.46
N LYS A 611 -33.72 -0.71 37.01
CA LYS A 611 -35.14 -0.46 37.27
C LYS A 611 -35.97 -0.10 36.04
N HIS A 612 -35.36 0.50 35.02
CA HIS A 612 -36.10 1.15 33.94
C HIS A 612 -35.77 0.59 32.55
N ALA A 613 -34.62 -0.06 32.36
CA ALA A 613 -34.25 -0.68 31.10
C ALA A 613 -34.28 -2.21 31.15
N ASN A 614 -33.92 -2.81 32.29
CA ASN A 614 -33.65 -4.25 32.41
C ASN A 614 -34.70 -5.05 33.20
N LYS A 615 -35.59 -4.37 33.92
CA LYS A 615 -36.71 -4.93 34.68
C LYS A 615 -37.97 -4.24 34.19
#